data_AF-A0A535JW75-F1
#
_entry.id   AF-A0A535JW75-F1
#
_cell.length_a   1.000
_cell.length_b   1.000
_cell.length_c   1.000
_cell.angle_alpha   90.00
_cell.angle_beta   90.00
_cell.angle_gamma   90.00
#
_symmetry.space_group_name_H-M   'P 1'
#
loop_
_entity.id
_entity.type
_entity.pdbx_description
1 polymer ?
#
loop_
_entity_poly.entity_id
_entity_poly.type
_entity_poly.pdbx_seq_one_letter_code
_entity_poly.pdbx_strand_id
1 'polypeptide(L)'
;HNATEGFGIVGPLAGEPHLPSWRFLGALGLIAGGPTFLGTVVGQSFQNESVFAAFLALAAGSILYVVIELLAVARKLGHKDMTTWGILVGLMLGFATDFVLLAVGA
;
A
#
# COMPACT_ATOMS: atom_id res chain seq x y z
N HIS A 1 -4.87 1.42 5.29
CA HIS A 1 -4.57 0.40 4.27
C HIS A 1 -3.21 -0.28 4.52
N ASN A 2 -2.15 0.44 4.89
CA ASN A 2 -0.80 -0.15 5.10
C ASN A 2 -0.75 -1.41 6.00
N ALA A 3 -1.52 -1.45 7.09
CA ALA A 3 -1.54 -2.62 7.98
C ALA A 3 -2.08 -3.89 7.29
N THR A 4 -3.10 -3.76 6.44
CA THR A 4 -3.71 -4.89 5.73
C THR A 4 -2.88 -5.34 4.53
N GLU A 5 -2.13 -4.44 3.91
CA GLU A 5 -1.14 -4.77 2.85
C GLU A 5 -0.02 -5.65 3.39
N GLY A 6 0.35 -5.45 4.67
CA GLY A 6 1.32 -6.29 5.37
C GLY A 6 0.96 -7.77 5.32
N PHE A 7 -0.32 -8.15 5.37
CA PHE A 7 -0.76 -9.54 5.25
C PHE A 7 -0.46 -10.14 3.88
N GLY A 8 -0.60 -9.36 2.81
CA GLY A 8 -0.25 -9.79 1.46
C GLY A 8 1.26 -10.00 1.29
N ILE A 9 2.07 -9.18 1.97
CA ILE A 9 3.53 -9.28 1.94
C ILE A 9 4.03 -10.50 2.72
N VAL A 10 3.51 -10.73 3.94
CA VAL A 10 3.99 -11.83 4.81
C VAL A 10 3.28 -13.15 4.56
N GLY A 11 2.10 -13.14 3.93
CA GLY A 11 1.29 -14.34 3.67
C GLY A 11 2.06 -15.47 2.99
N PRO A 12 2.79 -15.21 1.89
CA PRO A 12 3.63 -16.23 1.26
C PRO A 12 4.76 -16.76 2.17
N LEU A 13 5.31 -15.91 3.04
CA LEU A 13 6.41 -16.29 3.95
C LEU A 13 5.96 -17.24 5.07
N ALA A 14 4.67 -17.27 5.39
CA ALA A 14 4.12 -18.16 6.41
C ALA A 14 4.05 -19.64 5.96
N GLY A 15 4.11 -19.89 4.65
CA GLY A 15 4.10 -21.25 4.08
C GLY A 15 5.49 -21.86 3.84
N GLU A 16 6.56 -21.10 4.10
CA GLU A 16 7.94 -21.55 3.86
C GLU A 16 8.44 -22.51 4.97
N PRO A 17 9.30 -23.50 4.64
CA PRO A 17 9.85 -24.43 5.63
C PRO A 17 10.64 -23.76 6.76
N HIS A 18 11.21 -22.59 6.48
CA HIS A 18 11.94 -21.76 7.45
C HIS A 18 11.25 -20.42 7.57
N LEU A 19 10.66 -20.16 8.73
CA LEU A 19 9.95 -18.91 8.99
C LEU A 19 10.92 -17.71 9.08
N PRO A 20 10.49 -16.52 8.66
CA PRO A 20 11.29 -15.31 8.76
C PRO A 20 11.61 -14.96 10.22
N SER A 21 12.85 -14.54 10.47
CA SER A 21 13.25 -14.09 11.81
C SER A 21 12.54 -12.79 12.20
N TRP A 22 12.32 -12.59 13.51
CA TRP A 22 11.79 -11.33 14.05
C TRP A 22 12.62 -10.10 13.66
N ARG A 23 13.95 -10.26 13.54
CA ARG A 23 14.83 -9.18 13.08
C ARG A 23 14.53 -8.78 11.64
N PHE A 24 14.28 -9.76 10.77
CA PHE A 24 13.93 -9.51 9.38
C PHE A 24 12.56 -8.85 9.27
N LEU A 25 11.54 -9.34 9.99
CA LEU A 25 10.21 -8.73 10.02
C LEU A 25 10.25 -7.30 10.56
N GLY A 26 11.03 -7.06 11.63
CA GLY A 26 11.26 -5.71 12.17
C GLY A 26 11.92 -4.79 11.15
N ALA A 27 12.93 -5.27 10.42
CA ALA A 27 13.59 -4.49 9.36
C ALA A 27 12.62 -4.15 8.21
N LEU A 28 11.80 -5.11 7.76
CA LEU A 28 10.77 -4.84 6.76
C LEU A 28 9.75 -3.82 7.26
N GLY A 29 9.32 -3.92 8.52
CA GLY A 29 8.43 -2.94 9.13
C GLY A 29 9.04 -1.53 9.18
N LEU A 30 10.35 -1.42 9.48
CA LEU A 30 11.07 -0.15 9.46
C LEU A 30 11.21 0.41 8.04
N ILE A 31 11.43 -0.42 7.03
CA ILE A 31 11.47 0.04 5.63
C ILE A 31 10.09 0.51 5.17
N ALA A 32 9.03 -0.20 5.57
CA ALA A 32 7.66 0.13 5.21
C ALA A 32 7.16 1.41 5.92
N GLY A 33 7.47 1.60 7.21
CA GLY A 33 6.93 2.70 8.02
C GLY A 33 7.89 3.85 8.31
N GLY A 34 9.20 3.58 8.34
CA GLY A 34 10.24 4.56 8.69
C GLY A 34 10.25 5.79 7.78
N PRO A 35 10.23 5.63 6.43
CA PRO A 35 10.14 6.76 5.52
C PRO A 35 8.87 7.61 5.73
N THR A 36 7.73 7.00 6.02
CA THR A 36 6.47 7.72 6.33
C THR A 36 6.60 8.52 7.63
N PHE A 37 7.18 7.93 8.68
CA PHE A 37 7.42 8.61 9.94
C PHE A 37 8.35 9.81 9.76
N LEU A 38 9.50 9.61 9.12
CA LEU A 38 10.46 10.69 8.85
C LEU A 38 9.86 11.78 7.96
N GLY A 39 9.14 11.39 6.91
CA GLY A 39 8.41 12.32 6.05
C GLY A 39 7.39 13.17 6.81
N THR A 40 6.71 12.56 7.79
CA THR A 40 5.76 13.30 8.67
C THR A 40 6.49 14.32 9.54
N VAL A 41 7.60 13.93 10.19
CA VAL A 41 8.39 14.85 11.03
C VAL A 41 8.89 16.04 10.22
N VAL A 42 9.38 15.81 9.00
CA VAL A 42 9.83 16.89 8.10
C VAL A 42 8.65 17.73 7.58
N GLY A 43 7.54 17.11 7.19
CA GLY A 43 6.36 17.82 6.69
C GLY A 43 5.65 18.68 7.74
N GLN A 44 5.86 18.38 9.03
CA GLN A 44 5.39 19.24 10.13
C GLN A 44 6.21 20.54 10.25
N SER A 45 7.51 20.51 9.93
CA SER A 45 8.38 21.69 10.07
C SER A 45 8.50 22.51 8.78
N PHE A 46 8.21 21.92 7.61
CA PHE A 46 8.28 22.60 6.32
C PHE A 46 7.06 22.29 5.45
N GLN A 47 6.36 23.33 5.01
CA GLN A 47 5.23 23.23 4.10
C GLN A 47 5.39 24.22 2.93
N ASN A 48 5.32 23.69 1.72
CA ASN A 48 5.30 24.45 0.49
C ASN A 48 4.35 23.75 -0.49
N GLU A 49 3.41 24.50 -1.07
CA GLU A 49 2.34 23.95 -1.90
C GLU A 49 2.86 23.22 -3.13
N SER A 50 3.84 23.79 -3.84
CA SER A 50 4.44 23.19 -5.03
C SER A 50 5.18 21.89 -4.70
N VAL A 51 5.95 21.89 -3.61
CA VAL A 51 6.68 20.69 -3.16
C VAL A 51 5.70 19.60 -2.71
N PHE A 52 4.64 19.98 -2.00
CA PHE A 52 3.59 19.06 -1.57
C PHE A 52 2.90 18.42 -2.77
N ALA A 53 2.47 19.21 -3.75
CA ALA A 53 1.87 18.70 -4.98
C ALA A 53 2.82 17.79 -5.76
N ALA A 54 4.11 18.13 -5.83
CA ALA A 54 5.13 17.29 -6.46
C ALA A 54 5.29 15.93 -5.76
N PHE A 55 5.31 15.91 -4.42
CA PHE A 55 5.35 14.65 -3.67
C PHE A 55 4.06 13.83 -3.80
N LEU A 56 2.90 14.47 -3.86
CA LEU A 56 1.62 13.79 -4.09
C LEU A 56 1.58 13.14 -5.48
N ALA A 57 2.04 13.87 -6.51
CA ALA A 57 2.15 13.35 -7.88
C ALA A 57 3.15 12.18 -7.96
N LEU A 58 4.30 12.31 -7.29
CA LEU A 58 5.28 11.23 -7.20
C LEU A 58 4.71 9.99 -6.49
N ALA A 59 3.98 10.18 -5.39
CA ALA A 59 3.34 9.09 -4.65
C ALA A 59 2.28 8.38 -5.50
N ALA A 60 1.43 9.14 -6.21
CA ALA A 60 0.43 8.59 -7.12
C ALA A 60 1.07 7.79 -8.26
N GLY A 61 2.15 8.31 -8.87
CA GLY A 61 2.89 7.59 -9.90
C GLY A 61 3.57 6.32 -9.38
N SER A 62 4.14 6.38 -8.18
CA SER A 62 4.81 5.25 -7.53
C SER A 62 3.84 4.11 -7.24
N ILE A 63 2.67 4.38 -6.65
CA ILE A 63 1.69 3.31 -6.37
C ILE A 63 1.09 2.75 -7.65
N LEU A 64 0.86 3.58 -8.68
CA LEU A 64 0.39 3.11 -9.97
C LEU A 64 1.39 2.13 -10.61
N TYR A 65 2.69 2.44 -10.56
CA TYR A 65 3.74 1.54 -11.03
C TYR A 65 3.71 0.19 -10.31
N VAL A 66 3.65 0.20 -8.97
CA VAL A 66 3.58 -1.02 -8.15
C VAL A 66 2.34 -1.85 -8.49
N VAL A 67 1.16 -1.22 -8.61
CA VAL A 67 -0.08 -1.92 -8.97
C VAL A 67 0.04 -2.58 -10.35
N ILE A 68 0.61 -1.88 -11.34
CA ILE A 68 0.80 -2.46 -12.69
C ILE A 68 1.70 -3.71 -12.64
N GLU A 69 2.80 -3.65 -11.88
CA GLU A 69 3.69 -4.80 -11.69
C GLU A 69 2.99 -5.97 -10.99
N LEU A 70 2.24 -5.70 -9.91
CA LEU A 70 1.48 -6.73 -9.21
C LEU A 70 0.41 -7.37 -10.11
N LEU A 71 -0.28 -6.59 -10.94
CA LEU A 71 -1.22 -7.11 -11.93
C LEU A 71 -0.54 -7.90 -13.04
N ALA A 72 0.68 -7.55 -13.43
CA ALA A 72 1.48 -8.34 -14.35
C ALA A 72 1.83 -9.71 -13.75
N VAL A 73 2.24 -9.75 -12.47
CA VAL A 73 2.50 -11.00 -11.74
C VAL A 73 1.22 -11.84 -11.59
N ALA A 74 0.12 -11.24 -11.14
CA ALA A 74 -1.16 -11.94 -10.95
C ALA A 74 -1.67 -12.55 -12.27
N ARG A 75 -1.53 -11.83 -13.40
CA ARG A 75 -1.89 -12.36 -14.72
C ARG A 75 -1.03 -13.57 -15.12
N LYS A 76 0.25 -13.61 -14.76
CA LYS A 76 1.13 -14.76 -15.01
C LYS A 76 0.71 -16.00 -14.21
N LEU A 77 0.09 -15.82 -13.04
CA LEU A 77 -0.43 -16.92 -12.21
C LEU A 77 -1.74 -17.53 -12.75
N GLY A 78 -2.33 -16.99 -13.82
CA GLY A 78 -3.46 -17.61 -14.53
C GLY A 78 -4.86 -17.38 -13.95
N HIS A 79 -4.98 -16.73 -12.79
CA HIS A 79 -6.26 -16.51 -12.09
C HIS A 79 -6.93 -15.17 -12.47
N LYS A 80 -7.21 -14.97 -13.76
CA LYS A 80 -7.74 -13.69 -14.28
C LYS A 80 -9.06 -13.28 -13.64
N ASP A 81 -10.04 -14.18 -13.56
CA ASP A 81 -11.38 -13.85 -13.03
C ASP A 81 -11.32 -13.44 -11.56
N MET A 82 -10.58 -14.18 -10.73
CA MET A 82 -10.41 -13.84 -9.31
C MET A 82 -9.67 -12.52 -9.12
N THR A 83 -8.68 -12.24 -9.97
CA THR A 83 -7.95 -10.96 -9.95
C THR A 83 -8.89 -9.79 -10.29
N THR A 84 -9.72 -9.94 -11.33
CA THR A 84 -10.70 -8.91 -11.72
C THR A 84 -11.74 -8.65 -10.62
N TRP A 85 -12.29 -9.71 -10.02
CA TRP A 85 -13.21 -9.56 -8.89
C TRP A 85 -12.52 -8.92 -7.68
N GLY A 86 -11.28 -9.30 -7.37
CA GLY A 86 -10.50 -8.69 -6.29
C GLY A 86 -10.29 -7.18 -6.49
N ILE A 87 -9.95 -6.76 -7.72
CA ILE A 87 -9.81 -5.33 -8.07
C ILE A 87 -11.14 -4.62 -7.91
N LEU A 88 -12.22 -5.17 -8.47
CA LEU A 88 -13.54 -4.53 -8.42
C LEU A 88 -14.02 -4.34 -6.98
N VAL A 89 -13.93 -5.40 -6.16
CA VAL A 89 -14.32 -5.34 -4.75
C VAL A 89 -13.42 -4.37 -3.99
N GLY A 90 -12.10 -4.41 -4.20
CA GLY A 90 -11.16 -3.49 -3.56
C GLY A 90 -11.46 -2.02 -3.88
N LEU A 91 -11.73 -1.72 -5.15
CA LEU A 91 -12.10 -0.36 -5.60
C LEU A 91 -13.43 0.10 -4.98
N MET A 92 -14.44 -0.76 -5.02
CA MET A 92 -15.75 -0.48 -4.44
C MET A 92 -15.66 -0.23 -2.93
N LEU A 93 -14.88 -1.04 -2.21
CA LEU A 93 -14.63 -0.83 -0.78
C LEU A 93 -13.90 0.48 -0.52
N GLY A 94 -12.90 0.83 -1.34
CA GLY A 94 -12.20 2.11 -1.24
C GLY A 94 -13.15 3.31 -1.34
N PHE A 95 -13.96 3.35 -2.40
CA PHE A 95 -14.96 4.40 -2.56
C PHE A 95 -16.03 4.38 -1.47
N ALA A 96 -16.51 3.19 -1.08
CA ALA A 96 -17.50 3.06 -0.01
C ALA A 96 -16.98 3.63 1.31
N THR A 97 -15.72 3.34 1.67
CA THR A 97 -15.12 3.92 2.88
C THR A 97 -14.98 5.44 2.79
N ASP A 98 -14.65 5.98 1.62
CA ASP A 98 -14.59 7.44 1.40
C ASP A 98 -15.97 8.10 1.54
N PHE A 99 -17.02 7.50 0.95
CA PHE A 99 -18.39 7.97 1.11
C PHE A 99 -18.88 7.92 2.55
N VAL A 100 -18.49 6.91 3.32
CA VAL A 100 -18.80 6.85 4.76
C VAL A 100 -18.16 8.01 5.50
N LEU A 101 -16.90 8.34 5.19
CA LEU A 101 -16.20 9.49 5.79
C LEU A 101 -16.90 10.81 5.46
N LEU A 102 -17.27 11.00 4.20
CA LEU A 102 -18.05 12.17 3.76
C LEU A 102 -19.41 12.27 4.48
N ALA A 103 -20.11 11.15 4.67
CA ALA A 103 -21.41 11.12 5.33
C ALA A 103 -21.34 11.48 6.83
N VAL A 104 -20.20 11.23 7.48
CA VAL A 104 -19.97 11.59 8.90
C VAL A 104 -19.30 12.96 9.07
N GLY A 105 -19.06 13.70 7.98
CA GLY A 105 -18.54 15.07 8.01
C GLY A 105 -17.03 15.18 8.25
N ALA A 106 -16.27 14.16 7.87
CA ALA A 106 -14.81 14.20 7.84
C ALA A 106 -14.27 14.88 6.58
#